data_AF-A0A507R428-F1
#
_entry.id   AF-A0A507R428-F1
#
_cell.length_a   1.000
_cell.length_b   1.000
_cell.length_c   1.000
_cell.angle_alpha   90.00
_cell.angle_beta   90.00
_cell.angle_gamma   90.00
#
_symmetry.space_group_name_H-M   'P 1'
#
loop_
_entity.id
_entity.type
_entity.pdbx_description
1 polymer ?
#
loop_
_entity_poly.entity_id
_entity_poly.type
_entity_poly.pdbx_seq_one_letter_code
_entity_poly.pdbx_strand_id
1 'polypeptide(L)'
;MRFISIFSAALVALASAYTPPDYNQPPSGNPIALPGLNEQVPAGKPYTITWQPTTPGTVALVLLRGPSSNVVPIQTLADGIPNSGHFEWTPDLSLQPDVTQ
;
A
#
# COMPACT_ATOMS: atom_id res chain seq x y z
N MET A 1 16.31 52.24 -0.73
CA MET A 1 16.80 51.04 -1.42
C MET A 1 15.90 49.88 -1.02
N ARG A 2 15.11 49.34 -1.97
CA ARG A 2 14.07 48.34 -1.68
C ARG A 2 14.57 47.00 -2.20
N PHE A 3 15.04 46.16 -1.30
CA PHE A 3 15.54 44.81 -1.62
C PHE A 3 14.32 43.90 -1.84
N ILE A 4 14.12 43.45 -3.06
CA ILE A 4 13.10 42.46 -3.41
C ILE A 4 13.80 41.10 -3.36
N SER A 5 13.64 40.36 -2.26
CA SER A 5 14.10 38.98 -2.15
C SER A 5 13.08 38.05 -2.80
N ILE A 6 13.45 37.46 -3.93
CA ILE A 6 12.70 36.39 -4.58
C ILE A 6 13.16 35.08 -3.94
N PHE A 7 12.35 34.51 -3.04
CA PHE A 7 12.55 33.13 -2.60
C PHE A 7 12.04 32.19 -3.69
N SER A 8 12.98 31.61 -4.44
CA SER A 8 12.68 30.53 -5.39
C SER A 8 12.52 29.23 -4.62
N ALA A 9 11.29 28.75 -4.46
CA ALA A 9 11.03 27.42 -3.94
C ALA A 9 11.30 26.40 -5.07
N ALA A 10 12.41 25.67 -4.98
CA ALA A 10 12.68 24.54 -5.85
C ALA A 10 11.77 23.37 -5.42
N LEU A 11 10.72 23.11 -6.19
CA LEU A 11 9.86 21.94 -6.02
C LEU A 11 10.59 20.72 -6.60
N VAL A 12 11.21 19.91 -5.75
CA VAL A 12 11.76 18.61 -6.16
C VAL A 12 10.58 17.69 -6.49
N ALA A 13 10.38 17.41 -7.76
CA ALA A 13 9.44 16.37 -8.20
C ALA A 13 10.06 15.00 -7.89
N LEU A 14 9.59 14.33 -6.84
CA LEU A 14 9.88 12.92 -6.61
C LEU A 14 9.03 12.12 -7.60
N ALA A 15 9.63 11.68 -8.69
CA ALA A 15 9.02 10.67 -9.55
C ALA A 15 9.00 9.34 -8.78
N SER A 16 7.82 8.90 -8.31
CA SER A 16 7.64 7.56 -7.78
C SER A 16 7.64 6.56 -8.94
N ALA A 17 8.76 5.86 -9.14
CA ALA A 17 8.80 4.71 -10.03
C ALA A 17 8.14 3.54 -9.30
N TYR A 18 6.88 3.25 -9.63
CA TYR A 18 6.19 2.04 -9.15
C TYR A 18 7.02 0.82 -9.57
N THR A 19 7.60 0.12 -8.60
CA THR A 19 8.25 -1.17 -8.82
C THR A 19 7.26 -2.28 -8.44
N PRO A 20 6.64 -2.96 -9.41
CA PRO A 20 5.73 -4.06 -9.08
C PRO A 20 6.51 -5.17 -8.34
N PRO A 21 5.86 -5.89 -7.42
CA PRO A 21 6.43 -7.09 -6.83
C PRO A 21 6.81 -8.12 -7.89
N ASP A 22 7.92 -8.84 -7.69
CA ASP A 22 8.23 -10.03 -8.50
C ASP A 22 7.40 -11.22 -8.01
N TYR A 23 6.29 -11.48 -8.70
CA TYR A 23 5.37 -12.57 -8.37
C TYR A 23 5.92 -13.98 -8.70
N ASN A 24 7.12 -14.09 -9.28
CA ASN A 24 7.78 -15.38 -9.49
C ASN A 24 8.62 -15.83 -8.28
N GLN A 25 8.76 -14.97 -7.26
CA GLN A 25 9.47 -15.27 -6.03
C GLN A 25 8.49 -15.38 -4.86
N PRO A 26 8.77 -16.22 -3.85
CA PRO A 26 7.97 -16.24 -2.63
C PRO A 26 8.04 -14.86 -1.94
N PRO A 27 6.94 -14.42 -1.29
CA PRO A 27 6.96 -13.17 -0.55
C PRO A 27 8.03 -13.20 0.56
N SER A 28 8.76 -12.09 0.70
CA SER A 28 9.84 -11.97 1.69
C SER A 28 9.83 -10.58 2.32
N GLY A 29 9.98 -10.55 3.64
CA GLY A 29 9.93 -9.33 4.44
C GLY A 29 8.53 -8.69 4.55
N ASN A 30 8.41 -7.73 5.45
CA ASN A 30 7.20 -6.95 5.69
C ASN A 30 5.90 -7.79 5.83
N PRO A 31 5.87 -8.87 6.65
CA PRO A 31 4.70 -9.74 6.70
C PRO A 31 3.47 -8.98 7.20
N ILE A 32 2.35 -9.13 6.50
CA ILE A 32 1.05 -8.56 6.88
C ILE A 32 0.56 -9.22 8.17
N ALA A 33 0.17 -8.40 9.14
CA ALA A 33 -0.40 -8.82 10.41
C ALA A 33 -1.92 -8.63 10.45
N LEU A 34 -2.44 -7.53 9.87
CA LEU A 34 -3.87 -7.28 9.69
C LEU A 34 -4.14 -6.83 8.24
N PRO A 35 -5.19 -7.36 7.58
CA PRO A 35 -6.20 -8.27 8.13
C PRO A 35 -5.68 -9.68 8.42
N GLY A 36 -6.21 -10.28 9.50
CA GLY A 36 -5.94 -11.67 9.85
C GLY A 36 -6.64 -12.67 8.93
N LEU A 37 -6.31 -13.95 9.09
CA LEU A 37 -6.96 -15.02 8.33
C LEU A 37 -8.48 -15.01 8.60
N ASN A 38 -9.27 -14.92 7.53
CA ASN A 38 -10.74 -14.86 7.55
C ASN A 38 -11.36 -13.61 8.23
N GLU A 39 -10.55 -12.61 8.57
CA GLU A 39 -11.05 -11.36 9.12
C GLU A 39 -11.89 -10.60 8.10
N GLN A 40 -13.04 -10.10 8.54
CA GLN A 40 -13.95 -9.34 7.69
C GLN A 40 -13.58 -7.86 7.73
N VAL A 41 -13.06 -7.34 6.62
CA VAL A 41 -12.77 -5.91 6.45
C VAL A 41 -14.05 -5.20 5.94
N PRO A 42 -14.66 -4.30 6.72
CA PRO A 42 -15.93 -3.69 6.35
C PRO A 42 -15.75 -2.63 5.25
N ALA A 43 -16.44 -2.80 4.12
CA ALA A 43 -16.47 -1.78 3.07
C ALA A 43 -17.13 -0.49 3.54
N GLY A 44 -16.63 0.64 3.04
CA GLY A 44 -17.10 1.99 3.36
C GLY A 44 -16.72 2.48 4.77
N LYS A 45 -15.92 1.72 5.53
CA LYS A 45 -15.45 2.12 6.86
C LYS A 45 -13.92 2.16 6.91
N PRO A 46 -13.32 3.10 7.67
CA PRO A 46 -11.88 3.09 7.88
C PRO A 46 -11.41 1.78 8.51
N TYR A 47 -10.32 1.25 7.97
CA TYR A 47 -9.67 0.04 8.41
C TYR A 47 -8.15 0.24 8.42
N THR A 48 -7.48 -0.18 9.48
CA THR A 48 -6.02 -0.07 9.60
C THR A 48 -5.36 -1.39 9.21
N ILE A 49 -4.73 -1.40 8.04
CA ILE A 49 -3.82 -2.46 7.62
C ILE A 49 -2.55 -2.36 8.46
N THR A 50 -2.04 -3.48 8.95
CA THR A 50 -0.77 -3.52 9.69
C THR A 50 0.15 -4.62 9.19
N TRP A 51 1.45 -4.38 9.30
CA TRP A 51 2.50 -5.32 8.94
C TRP A 51 3.71 -5.10 9.84
N GLN A 52 4.63 -6.07 9.89
CA GLN A 52 5.89 -5.93 10.62
C GLN A 52 6.96 -5.34 9.70
N PRO A 53 7.45 -4.11 9.89
CA PRO A 53 8.51 -3.56 9.05
C PRO A 53 9.82 -4.33 9.24
N THR A 54 10.32 -4.99 8.20
CA THR A 54 11.60 -5.74 8.26
C THR A 54 12.62 -5.29 7.21
N THR A 55 12.29 -4.27 6.42
CA THR A 55 13.14 -3.77 5.33
C THR A 55 13.28 -2.25 5.42
N PRO A 56 14.43 -1.68 5.02
CA PRO A 56 14.60 -0.23 4.96
C PRO A 56 13.88 0.37 3.74
N GLY A 57 13.59 1.67 3.80
CA GLY A 57 13.06 2.43 2.66
C GLY A 57 11.55 2.58 2.66
N THR A 58 10.99 2.78 1.47
CA THR A 58 9.55 2.93 1.24
C THR A 58 8.93 1.62 0.79
N VAL A 59 7.61 1.51 0.93
CA VAL A 59 6.83 0.36 0.48
C VAL A 59 5.65 0.80 -0.39
N ALA A 60 5.11 -0.15 -1.14
CA ALA A 60 3.82 -0.06 -1.80
C ALA A 60 2.88 -1.10 -1.20
N LEU A 61 1.59 -0.76 -1.11
CA LEU A 61 0.53 -1.67 -0.71
C LEU A 61 -0.35 -1.99 -1.90
N VAL A 62 -0.41 -3.27 -2.26
CA VAL A 62 -1.20 -3.76 -3.40
C VAL A 62 -2.27 -4.70 -2.87
N LEU A 63 -3.52 -4.41 -3.22
CA LEU A 63 -4.67 -5.26 -2.95
C LEU A 63 -4.71 -6.39 -3.97
N LEU A 64 -4.74 -7.62 -3.46
CA LEU A 64 -4.81 -8.86 -4.24
C LEU A 64 -6.16 -9.55 -4.00
N ARG A 65 -6.63 -10.35 -4.97
CA ARG A 65 -7.83 -11.19 -4.85
C ARG A 65 -7.61 -12.54 -5.53
N GLY A 66 -8.18 -13.61 -4.97
CA GLY A 66 -8.17 -14.96 -5.52
C GLY A 66 -7.79 -16.01 -4.49
N PRO A 67 -7.72 -17.30 -4.88
CA PRO A 67 -7.30 -18.36 -3.98
C PRO A 67 -5.85 -18.17 -3.54
N SER A 68 -5.49 -18.71 -2.38
CA SER A 68 -4.12 -18.60 -1.82
C SER A 68 -3.02 -19.15 -2.74
N SER A 69 -3.38 -20.03 -3.69
CA SER A 69 -2.48 -20.57 -4.71
C SER A 69 -2.28 -19.66 -5.92
N ASN A 70 -3.17 -18.69 -6.17
CA ASN A 70 -3.15 -17.83 -7.35
C ASN A 70 -3.92 -16.52 -7.14
N VAL A 71 -3.41 -15.67 -6.25
CA VAL A 71 -3.95 -14.31 -6.07
C VAL A 71 -3.52 -13.39 -7.21
N VAL A 72 -4.40 -12.49 -7.64
CA VAL A 72 -4.16 -11.51 -8.70
C VAL A 72 -4.26 -10.08 -8.15
N PRO A 73 -3.35 -9.16 -8.52
CA PRO A 73 -3.47 -7.75 -8.16
C PRO A 73 -4.70 -7.09 -8.77
N ILE A 74 -5.44 -6.34 -7.96
CA ILE A 74 -6.64 -5.61 -8.42
C ILE A 74 -6.52 -4.09 -8.22
N GLN A 75 -5.70 -3.63 -7.28
CA GLN A 75 -5.54 -2.20 -7.00
C GLN A 75 -4.25 -1.91 -6.22
N THR A 76 -3.60 -0.79 -6.50
CA THR A 76 -2.57 -0.21 -5.62
C THR A 76 -3.24 0.72 -4.62
N LEU A 77 -3.12 0.43 -3.33
CA LEU A 77 -3.70 1.23 -2.24
C LEU A 77 -2.80 2.42 -1.88
N ALA A 78 -1.49 2.19 -1.90
CA ALA A 78 -0.47 3.19 -1.60
C ALA A 78 0.83 2.84 -2.32
N ASP A 79 1.62 3.85 -2.65
CA ASP A 79 2.95 3.69 -3.26
C ASP A 79 3.91 4.75 -2.70
N GLY A 80 5.18 4.39 -2.57
CA GLY A 80 6.23 5.26 -2.04
C GLY A 80 6.03 5.71 -0.60
N ILE A 81 5.22 5.00 0.19
CA ILE A 81 4.96 5.38 1.59
C ILE A 81 6.10 4.91 2.50
N PRO A 82 6.39 5.60 3.62
CA PRO A 82 7.33 5.11 4.62
C PRO A 82 6.96 3.69 5.09
N ASN A 83 7.96 2.83 5.32
CA ASN A 83 7.74 1.51 5.89
C ASN A 83 7.39 1.58 7.40
N SER A 84 6.23 2.17 7.73
CA SER A 84 5.80 2.50 9.09
C SER A 84 5.07 1.37 9.83
N GLY A 85 4.74 0.28 9.14
CA GLY A 85 4.01 -0.87 9.71
C GLY A 85 2.50 -0.69 9.78
N HIS A 86 1.96 0.42 9.28
CA HIS A 86 0.52 0.68 9.30
C HIS A 86 0.07 1.59 8.16
N PHE A 87 -1.15 1.38 7.69
CA PHE A 87 -1.81 2.20 6.68
C PHE A 87 -3.32 2.20 6.89
N GLU A 88 -3.94 3.38 6.96
CA GLU A 88 -5.38 3.52 7.05
C GLU A 88 -6.00 3.54 5.66
N TRP A 89 -6.96 2.65 5.43
CA TRP A 89 -7.64 2.48 4.16
C TRP A 89 -9.15 2.40 4.40
N THR A 90 -9.93 3.09 3.57
CA THR A 90 -11.38 2.89 3.50
C THR A 90 -11.70 2.09 2.24
N PRO A 91 -12.07 0.80 2.34
CA PRO A 91 -12.44 0.01 1.18
C PRO A 91 -13.67 0.60 0.48
N ASP A 92 -13.64 0.65 -0.84
CA ASP A 92 -14.78 1.12 -1.63
C ASP A 92 -15.95 0.13 -1.54
N LEU A 93 -17.19 0.64 -1.55
CA LEU A 93 -18.41 -0.18 -1.51
C LEU A 93 -18.57 -1.08 -2.75
N SER A 94 -17.87 -0.78 -3.85
CA SER A 94 -17.83 -1.60 -5.06
C SER A 94 -16.90 -2.81 -4.96
N LEU A 95 -16.07 -2.90 -3.92
CA LEU A 95 -15.22 -4.07 -3.71
C LEU A 95 -16.06 -5.27 -3.30
N GLN A 96 -15.97 -6.31 -4.12
CA GLN A 96 -16.63 -7.58 -3.83
C GLN A 96 -15.78 -8.43 -2.87
N PRO A 97 -16.41 -9.12 -1.90
CA PRO A 97 -15.76 -10.16 -1.12
C PRO A 97 -15.17 -11.24 -2.03
N ASP A 98 -14.14 -11.93 -1.54
CA ASP A 98 -13.66 -13.11 -2.25
C ASP A 98 -14.72 -14.22 -2.19
N VAL A 99 -14.98 -14.83 -3.34
CA VAL A 99 -15.97 -15.93 -3.50
C VAL A 99 -15.30 -17.24 -3.90
N THR A 100 -13.97 -17.23 -4.06
CA THR A 100 -13.17 -18.42 -4.35
C THR A 100 -12.88 -19.18 -3.05
N GLN A 101 -13.29 -20.46 -3.02
CA GLN A 101 -12.98 -21.43 -1.96
C GLN A 101 -11.61 -22.08 -2.22
#